data_AF-A0A8J4X5B4-F1
#
_entry.id   AF-A0A8J4X5B4-F1
#
_cell.length_a   1.000
_cell.length_b   1.000
_cell.length_c   1.000
_cell.angle_alpha   90.00
_cell.angle_beta   90.00
_cell.angle_gamma   90.00
#
_symmetry.space_group_name_H-M   'P 1'
#
loop_
_entity.id
_entity.type
_entity.pdbx_description
1 polymer ?
#
loop_
_entity_poly.entity_id
_entity_poly.type
_entity_poly.pdbx_seq_one_letter_code
_entity_poly.pdbx_strand_id
1 'polypeptide(L)'
;MGKSASKQFNKEVLMSHNEYRKKHQAKPLKLSSNLCTEVARHAESLASTSILKHSAESSKRNYGESLARASYDQTGKDVTDCCYNEENQYNFKDPGFSSGT
;
A
#
# COMPACT_ATOMS: atom_id res chain seq x y z
N MET A 1 -4.56 -13.52 -12.84
CA MET A 1 -3.39 -12.74 -13.35
C MET A 1 -2.15 -13.63 -13.35
N GLY A 2 -1.34 -13.61 -14.40
CA GLY A 2 -0.14 -14.48 -14.51
C GLY A 2 0.94 -14.07 -13.49
N LYS A 3 1.71 -15.05 -12.98
CA LYS A 3 2.81 -14.84 -12.00
C LYS A 3 3.81 -13.73 -12.41
N SER A 4 3.99 -13.51 -13.71
CA SER A 4 4.87 -12.47 -14.26
C SER A 4 4.34 -11.05 -14.01
N ALA A 5 3.03 -10.83 -14.20
CA ALA A 5 2.39 -9.53 -13.99
C ALA A 5 2.44 -9.12 -12.50
N SER A 6 2.23 -10.07 -11.58
CA SER A 6 2.35 -9.82 -10.13
C SER A 6 3.77 -9.41 -9.72
N LYS A 7 4.81 -10.02 -10.33
CA LYS A 7 6.20 -9.66 -10.02
C LYS A 7 6.56 -8.25 -10.50
N GLN A 8 6.07 -7.87 -11.67
CA GLN A 8 6.26 -6.52 -12.21
C GLN A 8 5.56 -5.48 -11.33
N PHE A 9 4.30 -5.72 -10.98
CA PHE A 9 3.51 -4.86 -10.08
C PHE A 9 4.22 -4.65 -8.73
N ASN A 10 4.66 -5.73 -8.08
CA ASN A 10 5.38 -5.64 -6.79
C ASN A 10 6.66 -4.81 -6.89
N LYS A 11 7.37 -4.89 -8.02
CA LYS A 11 8.60 -4.12 -8.26
C LYS A 11 8.28 -2.63 -8.42
N GLU A 12 7.24 -2.30 -9.18
CA GLU A 12 6.79 -0.91 -9.37
C GLU A 12 6.35 -0.26 -8.06
N VAL A 13 5.57 -0.98 -7.25
CA VAL A 13 5.18 -0.54 -5.91
C VAL A 13 6.42 -0.26 -5.06
N LEU A 14 7.37 -1.19 -4.98
CA LEU A 14 8.58 -1.03 -4.18
C LEU A 14 9.42 0.15 -4.64
N MET A 15 9.62 0.30 -5.96
CA MET A 15 10.39 1.40 -6.54
C MET A 15 9.76 2.75 -6.19
N SER A 16 8.45 2.90 -6.43
CA SER A 16 7.72 4.13 -6.15
C SER A 16 7.77 4.50 -4.66
N HIS A 17 7.57 3.53 -3.77
CA HIS A 17 7.69 3.75 -2.33
C HIS A 17 9.09 4.23 -1.94
N ASN A 18 10.13 3.61 -2.50
CA ASN A 18 11.52 3.97 -2.20
C ASN A 18 11.91 5.35 -2.76
N GLU A 19 11.34 5.77 -3.88
CA GLU A 19 11.50 7.13 -4.40
C GLU A 19 10.92 8.17 -3.43
N TYR A 20 9.70 7.97 -2.95
CA TYR A 20 9.06 8.87 -1.97
C TYR A 20 9.79 8.86 -0.63
N ARG A 21 10.18 7.70 -0.13
CA ARG A 21 10.97 7.58 1.11
C ARG A 21 12.31 8.30 1.01
N LYS A 22 12.96 8.26 -0.16
CA LYS A 22 14.20 9.00 -0.40
C LYS A 22 14.01 10.52 -0.31
N LYS A 23 12.88 11.05 -0.83
CA LYS A 23 12.55 12.49 -0.69
C LYS A 23 12.44 12.92 0.78
N HIS A 24 11.91 12.03 1.62
CA HIS A 24 11.79 12.21 3.06
C HIS A 24 12.99 11.73 3.88
N GLN A 25 14.12 11.42 3.23
CA GLN A 25 15.35 10.92 3.87
C GLN A 25 15.15 9.66 4.74
N ALA A 26 14.12 8.87 4.44
CA ALA A 26 13.81 7.63 5.14
C ALA A 26 14.56 6.44 4.52
N LYS A 27 14.83 5.41 5.36
CA LYS A 27 15.50 4.18 4.91
C LYS A 27 14.68 3.44 3.85
N PRO A 28 15.29 2.87 2.80
CA PRO A 28 14.56 2.13 1.78
C PRO A 28 13.93 0.84 2.33
N LEU A 29 12.79 0.45 1.77
CA LEU A 29 12.10 -0.80 2.03
C LEU A 29 12.62 -1.92 1.12
N LYS A 30 12.32 -3.16 1.53
CA LYS A 30 12.56 -4.38 0.75
C LYS A 30 11.28 -5.21 0.73
N LEU A 31 11.02 -5.90 -0.38
CA LEU A 31 9.91 -6.84 -0.46
C LEU A 31 10.17 -8.05 0.44
N SER A 32 9.12 -8.49 1.13
CA SER A 32 9.10 -9.76 1.85
C SER A 32 8.15 -10.70 1.12
N SER A 33 8.67 -11.84 0.65
CA SER A 33 7.89 -12.85 -0.08
C SER A 33 6.69 -13.36 0.73
N ASN A 34 6.86 -13.46 2.05
CA ASN A 34 5.81 -13.93 2.95
C ASN A 34 4.68 -12.89 3.03
N LEU A 35 5.03 -11.61 3.22
CA LEU A 35 4.05 -10.53 3.25
C LEU A 35 3.33 -10.39 1.90
N CYS A 36 4.05 -10.46 0.77
CA CYS A 36 3.42 -10.40 -0.55
C CYS A 36 2.39 -11.51 -0.76
N THR A 37 2.66 -12.72 -0.27
CA THR A 37 1.74 -13.85 -0.40
C THR A 37 0.48 -13.64 0.44
N GLU A 38 0.64 -13.14 1.66
CA GLU A 38 -0.48 -12.90 2.58
C GLU A 38 -1.35 -11.73 2.14
N VAL A 39 -0.72 -10.63 1.73
CA VAL A 39 -1.41 -9.44 1.20
C VAL A 39 -2.15 -9.78 -0.09
N ALA A 40 -1.59 -10.61 -0.97
CA ALA A 40 -2.29 -11.06 -2.18
C ALA A 40 -3.58 -11.84 -1.84
N ARG A 41 -3.52 -12.78 -0.89
CA ARG A 41 -4.72 -13.51 -0.42
C ARG A 41 -5.74 -12.58 0.21
N HIS A 42 -5.29 -11.60 0.99
CA HIS A 42 -6.19 -10.63 1.58
C HIS A 42 -6.88 -9.77 0.51
N ALA A 43 -6.12 -9.27 -0.47
CA ALA A 43 -6.66 -8.50 -1.59
C ALA A 43 -7.70 -9.29 -2.40
N GLU A 44 -7.48 -10.59 -2.65
CA GLU A 44 -8.46 -11.48 -3.28
C GLU A 44 -9.76 -11.59 -2.46
N SER A 45 -9.67 -11.63 -1.13
CA SER A 45 -10.83 -11.64 -0.23
C SER A 45 -11.56 -10.29 -0.19
N LEU A 46 -10.85 -9.17 -0.32
CA LEU A 46 -11.47 -7.85 -0.40
C LEU A 46 -12.18 -7.67 -1.75
N ALA A 47 -11.58 -8.19 -2.82
CA ALA A 47 -12.19 -8.18 -4.15
C ALA A 47 -13.52 -8.96 -4.20
N SER A 48 -13.62 -10.09 -3.49
CA SER A 48 -14.84 -10.90 -3.45
C SER A 48 -15.96 -10.27 -2.61
N THR A 49 -15.60 -9.53 -1.55
CA THR A 49 -16.56 -8.90 -0.64
C THR A 49 -16.94 -7.49 -1.05
N SER A 50 -16.17 -6.86 -1.94
CA SER A 50 -16.32 -5.44 -2.34
C SER A 50 -16.28 -4.44 -1.17
N ILE A 51 -15.77 -4.87 0.00
CA ILE A 51 -15.63 -4.04 1.19
C ILE A 51 -14.14 -3.73 1.36
N LEU A 52 -13.79 -2.45 1.42
CA LEU A 52 -12.45 -2.02 1.79
C LEU A 52 -12.36 -2.02 3.32
N LYS A 53 -11.80 -3.06 3.91
CA LYS A 53 -11.63 -3.18 5.36
C LYS A 53 -10.23 -3.67 5.67
N HIS A 54 -9.60 -3.01 6.64
CA HIS A 54 -8.32 -3.46 7.15
C HIS A 54 -8.38 -4.88 7.69
N SER A 55 -7.30 -5.64 7.49
CA SER A 55 -7.21 -6.98 8.06
C SER A 55 -7.34 -6.86 9.59
N ALA A 56 -8.27 -7.63 10.18
CA ALA A 56 -8.46 -7.66 11.64
C ALA A 56 -7.19 -8.09 12.40
N GLU A 57 -6.26 -8.68 11.66
CA GLU A 57 -4.98 -9.17 12.12
C GLU A 57 -3.84 -8.14 11.97
N SER A 58 -4.02 -7.02 11.25
CA SER A 58 -2.97 -5.97 11.13
C SER A 58 -2.51 -5.46 12.51
N SER A 59 -3.44 -5.25 13.44
CA SER A 59 -3.15 -4.89 14.83
C SER A 59 -2.50 -6.00 15.66
N LYS A 60 -2.60 -7.26 15.23
CA LYS A 60 -2.00 -8.42 15.92
C LYS A 60 -0.66 -8.86 15.31
N ARG A 61 -0.42 -8.54 14.04
CA ARG A 61 0.71 -9.05 13.25
C ARG A 61 1.88 -8.07 13.14
N ASN A 62 1.86 -6.98 13.92
CA ASN A 62 2.93 -5.97 14.00
C ASN A 62 3.34 -5.37 12.65
N TYR A 63 2.41 -5.26 11.69
CA TYR A 63 2.63 -4.56 10.44
C TYR A 63 1.53 -3.52 10.18
N GLY A 64 1.92 -2.38 9.59
CA GLY A 64 0.97 -1.40 9.07
C GLY A 64 0.40 -1.86 7.72
N GLU A 65 -0.80 -1.39 7.38
CA GLU A 65 -1.49 -1.77 6.15
C GLU A 65 -2.01 -0.53 5.43
N SER A 66 -1.87 -0.50 4.11
CA SER A 66 -2.48 0.51 3.23
C SER A 66 -3.31 -0.22 2.18
N LEU A 67 -4.53 0.25 1.94
CA LEU A 67 -5.50 -0.37 1.04
C LEU A 67 -5.93 0.64 -0.03
N ALA A 68 -5.91 0.20 -1.28
CA ALA A 68 -6.42 0.98 -2.41
C ALA A 68 -7.37 0.11 -3.24
N ARG A 69 -8.41 0.73 -3.79
CA ARG A 69 -9.35 0.09 -4.72
C ARG A 69 -9.76 1.09 -5.79
N ALA A 70 -9.75 0.65 -7.04
CA ALA A 70 -10.33 1.36 -8.16
C ALA A 70 -11.27 0.47 -8.96
N SER A 71 -12.06 1.07 -9.85
CA SER A 71 -12.93 0.38 -10.81
C SER A 71 -12.20 -0.05 -12.09
N TYR A 72 -10.91 0.24 -12.19
CA TYR A 72 -10.04 -0.05 -13.34
C TYR A 72 -8.70 -0.66 -12.87
N ASP A 73 -7.95 -1.25 -13.80
CA ASP A 73 -6.64 -1.81 -13.51
C ASP A 73 -5.64 -0.70 -13.15
N GLN A 74 -5.09 -0.76 -11.94
CA GLN A 74 -4.11 0.21 -11.45
C GLN A 74 -2.69 -0.34 -11.60
N THR A 75 -1.75 0.53 -12.00
CA THR A 75 -0.32 0.18 -11.93
C THR A 75 0.19 0.25 -10.49
N GLY A 76 1.35 -0.35 -10.22
CA GLY A 76 1.95 -0.27 -8.89
C GLY A 76 2.30 1.17 -8.49
N LYS A 77 2.57 2.02 -9.48
CA LYS A 77 2.79 3.44 -9.30
C LYS A 77 1.50 4.17 -8.91
N ASP A 78 0.40 3.96 -9.62
CA ASP A 78 -0.87 4.65 -9.32
C ASP A 78 -1.36 4.37 -7.90
N VAL A 79 -1.22 3.13 -7.43
CA VAL A 79 -1.55 2.74 -6.06
C VAL A 79 -0.66 3.48 -5.06
N THR A 80 0.64 3.54 -5.33
CA THR A 80 1.59 4.22 -4.43
C THR A 80 1.35 5.73 -4.40
N ASP A 81 1.08 6.35 -5.54
CA ASP A 81 0.79 7.78 -5.66
C ASP A 81 -0.49 8.13 -4.91
N CYS A 82 -1.54 7.30 -5.01
CA CYS A 82 -2.78 7.48 -4.27
C CYS A 82 -2.53 7.53 -2.76
N CYS A 83 -1.78 6.57 -2.22
CA CYS A 83 -1.41 6.54 -0.81
C CYS A 83 -0.51 7.72 -0.42
N TYR A 84 0.41 8.12 -1.29
CA TYR A 84 1.33 9.22 -1.01
C TYR A 84 0.63 10.59 -1.02
N ASN A 85 -0.37 10.77 -1.87
CA ASN A 85 -1.14 12.03 -1.95
C ASN A 85 -1.91 12.37 -0.67
N GLU A 86 -2.09 11.41 0.24
CA GLU A 86 -2.59 11.66 1.60
C GLU A 86 -1.66 12.60 2.39
N GLU A 87 -0.38 12.71 2.03
CA GLU A 87 0.55 13.69 2.60
C GLU A 87 0.03 15.13 2.47
N ASN A 88 -0.72 15.45 1.41
CA ASN A 88 -1.29 16.79 1.23
C ASN A 88 -2.30 17.16 2.34
N GLN A 89 -2.83 16.16 3.04
CA GLN A 89 -3.75 16.36 4.17
C GLN A 89 -3.02 16.28 5.52
N TYR A 90 -1.70 16.02 5.52
CA TYR A 90 -0.91 15.89 6.73
C TYR A 90 -0.25 17.21 7.12
N ASN A 91 -0.55 17.69 8.33
CA ASN A 91 0.10 18.87 8.88
C ASN A 91 1.39 18.49 9.61
N PHE A 92 2.55 18.67 8.96
CA PHE A 92 3.85 18.42 9.58
C PHE A 92 4.17 19.30 10.79
N LYS A 93 3.46 20.43 10.97
CA LYS A 93 3.62 21.30 12.16
C LYS A 93 2.82 20.81 13.36
N ASP A 94 1.80 19.99 13.14
CA ASP A 94 0.96 19.40 14.19
C ASP A 94 0.80 17.90 13.90
N PRO A 95 1.84 17.10 14.23
CA PRO A 95 1.88 15.71 13.82
C PRO A 95 0.88 14.87 14.62
N GLY A 96 -0.03 14.21 13.91
CA GLY A 96 -1.02 13.34 14.53
C GLY A 96 -1.87 12.61 13.50
N PHE A 97 -2.72 11.71 13.97
CA PHE A 97 -3.75 11.13 13.10
C PHE A 97 -4.80 12.19 12.78
N SER A 98 -5.01 12.45 11.49
CA SER A 98 -6.07 13.31 10.99
C SER A 98 -7.07 12.48 10.20
N SER A 99 -8.35 12.50 10.58
CA SER A 99 -9.41 11.95 9.74
C SER A 99 -9.77 12.95 8.65
N GLY A 100 -9.42 12.65 7.40
CA GLY A 100 -10.01 13.34 6.26
C GLY A 100 -11.46 12.88 6.09
N THR A 101 -12.41 13.76 6.37
CA THR A 101 -13.82 13.62 5.95
C THR A 101 -14.00 14.04 4.52
#